data_AF-A0A9D1M3R2-F1
#
_entry.id   AF-A0A9D1M3R2-F1
#
_cell.length_a   1.000
_cell.length_b   1.000
_cell.length_c   1.000
_cell.angle_alpha   90.00
_cell.angle_beta   90.00
_cell.angle_gamma   90.00
#
_symmetry.space_group_name_H-M   'P 1'
#
loop_
_entity.id
_entity.type
_entity.pdbx_description
1 polymer ?
#
loop_
_entity_poly.entity_id
_entity_poly.type
_entity_poly.pdbx_seq_one_letter_code
_entity_poly.pdbx_strand_id
1 'polypeptide(L)'
;MVEDEAKKIQRRPAKKVTKTRLKNIGLYYLERFESSVDNLRQVLTKRVNDYAFQNPGYDKSEALGWIEELLADFERYGYLNDSRYAELKIRDYLAAGKSARYIKGKLLQKGIGEDEAERLLAEQDYNPEELALRLAKKKKIGPFRADEETRRENRRKDLAVLVRAGFDYAVAQKVLGSDYSEEEYYGD
;
A
#
# COMPACT_ATOMS: atom_id res chain seq x y z
N MET A 1 -32.75 14.50 -28.20
CA MET A 1 -31.70 13.88 -29.04
C MET A 1 -30.39 14.48 -28.58
N VAL A 2 -29.60 13.84 -27.72
CA VAL A 2 -28.91 12.57 -27.94
C VAL A 2 -28.84 11.80 -26.61
N GLU A 3 -29.37 10.58 -26.58
CA GLU A 3 -29.17 9.67 -25.45
C GLU A 3 -27.73 9.15 -25.51
N ASP A 4 -26.94 9.47 -24.49
CA ASP A 4 -25.59 8.96 -24.31
C ASP A 4 -25.68 7.53 -23.74
N GLU A 5 -25.95 6.56 -24.61
CA GLU A 5 -25.80 5.15 -24.28
C GLU A 5 -24.31 4.84 -24.11
N ALA A 6 -23.82 4.99 -22.89
CA ALA A 6 -22.53 4.47 -22.47
C ALA A 6 -22.48 2.96 -22.78
N LYS A 7 -21.79 2.58 -23.87
CA LYS A 7 -21.53 1.19 -24.25
C LYS A 7 -20.99 0.41 -23.06
N LYS A 8 -21.84 -0.40 -22.43
CA LYS A 8 -21.43 -1.36 -21.39
C LYS A 8 -20.37 -2.27 -21.99
N ILE A 9 -19.13 -2.16 -21.50
CA ILE A 9 -18.03 -3.08 -21.86
C ILE A 9 -18.52 -4.50 -21.52
N GLN A 10 -18.87 -5.30 -22.54
CA GLN A 10 -19.29 -6.68 -22.35
C GLN A 10 -18.11 -7.46 -21.77
N ARG A 11 -18.22 -7.85 -20.50
CA ARG A 11 -17.20 -8.65 -19.83
C ARG A 11 -17.20 -10.04 -20.47
N ARG A 12 -16.03 -10.48 -20.95
CA ARG A 12 -15.86 -11.84 -21.48
C ARG A 12 -16.30 -12.87 -20.43
N PRO A 13 -16.95 -13.97 -20.85
CA PRO A 13 -17.41 -14.98 -19.91
C PRO A 13 -16.22 -15.58 -19.15
N ALA A 14 -16.38 -15.70 -17.83
CA ALA A 14 -15.42 -16.32 -16.95
C ALA A 14 -15.36 -17.82 -17.25
N LYS A 15 -14.16 -18.34 -17.51
CA LYS A 15 -13.94 -19.77 -17.72
C LYS A 15 -14.16 -20.54 -16.42
N LYS A 16 -14.66 -21.77 -16.51
CA LYS A 16 -14.87 -22.68 -15.37
C LYS A 16 -13.64 -22.76 -14.47
N VAL A 17 -13.87 -22.60 -13.17
CA VAL A 17 -12.84 -22.72 -12.13
C VAL A 17 -12.52 -24.20 -11.93
N THR A 18 -11.24 -24.53 -11.95
CA THR A 18 -10.69 -25.86 -11.62
C THR A 18 -9.38 -25.67 -10.86
N LYS A 19 -8.98 -26.66 -10.05
CA LYS A 19 -7.69 -26.63 -9.33
C LYS A 19 -6.52 -26.35 -10.26
N THR A 20 -6.42 -27.07 -11.38
CA THR A 20 -5.37 -26.86 -12.40
C THR A 20 -5.38 -25.44 -12.96
N ARG A 21 -6.56 -24.86 -13.20
CA ARG A 21 -6.67 -23.49 -13.71
C ARG A 21 -6.20 -22.48 -12.67
N LEU A 22 -6.58 -22.64 -11.40
CA LEU A 22 -6.12 -21.78 -10.31
C LEU A 22 -4.60 -21.88 -10.12
N LYS A 23 -4.05 -23.10 -10.18
CA LYS A 23 -2.59 -23.33 -10.17
C LYS A 23 -1.88 -22.57 -11.29
N ASN A 24 -2.36 -22.69 -12.52
CA ASN A 24 -1.75 -22.00 -13.67
C ASN A 24 -1.85 -20.48 -13.56
N ILE A 25 -2.96 -19.95 -13.03
CA ILE A 25 -3.12 -18.51 -12.76
C ILE A 25 -2.12 -18.08 -11.68
N GLY A 26 -1.95 -18.87 -10.63
CA GLY A 26 -1.01 -18.60 -9.54
C GLY A 26 0.43 -18.58 -10.02
N LEU A 27 0.86 -19.62 -10.74
CA LEU A 27 2.21 -19.69 -11.32
C LEU A 27 2.49 -18.52 -12.27
N TYR A 28 1.56 -18.22 -13.18
CA TYR A 28 1.70 -17.09 -14.09
C TYR A 28 1.78 -15.74 -13.36
N TYR A 29 1.09 -15.60 -12.22
CA TYR A 29 1.17 -14.40 -11.40
C TYR A 29 2.55 -14.29 -10.73
N LEU A 30 3.03 -15.37 -10.11
CA LEU A 30 4.29 -15.41 -9.37
C LEU A 30 5.53 -15.31 -10.27
N GLU A 31 5.44 -15.73 -11.53
CA GLU A 31 6.49 -15.51 -12.53
C GLU A 31 6.77 -14.01 -12.76
N ARG A 32 5.77 -13.16 -12.55
CA ARG A 32 5.81 -11.74 -12.90
C ARG A 32 5.88 -10.81 -11.70
N PHE A 33 5.41 -11.26 -10.55
CA PHE A 33 5.23 -10.44 -9.37
C PHE A 33 5.60 -11.21 -8.10
N GLU A 34 6.43 -10.60 -7.26
CA GLU A 34 6.57 -11.04 -5.87
C GLU A 34 5.24 -10.79 -5.13
N SER A 35 4.82 -11.75 -4.30
CA SER A 35 3.56 -11.71 -3.59
C SER A 35 3.69 -12.27 -2.18
N SER A 36 2.89 -11.73 -1.26
CA SER A 36 2.55 -12.45 -0.03
C SER A 36 1.53 -13.54 -0.30
N VAL A 37 1.40 -14.47 0.64
CA VAL A 37 0.40 -15.54 0.65
C VAL A 37 -1.00 -14.95 0.54
N ASP A 38 -1.32 -13.96 1.39
CA ASP A 38 -2.66 -13.38 1.41
C ASP A 38 -2.98 -12.58 0.14
N ASN A 39 -1.99 -11.90 -0.44
CA ASN A 39 -2.21 -11.22 -1.72
C ASN A 39 -2.54 -12.22 -2.84
N LEU A 40 -1.84 -13.37 -2.90
CA LEU A 40 -2.15 -14.39 -3.90
C LEU A 40 -3.51 -15.04 -3.63
N ARG A 41 -3.85 -15.29 -2.36
CA ARG A 41 -5.19 -15.73 -1.93
C ARG A 41 -6.26 -14.81 -2.49
N GLN A 42 -6.14 -13.49 -2.28
CA GLN A 42 -7.10 -12.50 -2.78
C GLN A 42 -7.19 -12.51 -4.32
N VAL A 43 -6.05 -12.64 -5.01
CA VAL A 43 -6.00 -12.73 -6.48
C VAL A 43 -6.77 -13.95 -7.00
N LEU A 44 -6.56 -15.12 -6.41
CA LEU A 44 -7.23 -16.36 -6.81
C LEU A 44 -8.71 -16.35 -6.42
N THR A 45 -9.03 -15.92 -5.20
CA THR A 45 -10.41 -15.78 -4.70
C THR A 45 -11.23 -14.83 -5.56
N LYS A 46 -10.63 -13.75 -6.07
CA LYS A 46 -11.30 -12.87 -7.03
C LYS A 46 -11.72 -13.62 -8.30
N ARG A 47 -10.90 -14.54 -8.82
CA ARG A 47 -11.26 -15.36 -9.98
C ARG A 47 -12.43 -16.30 -9.70
N VAL A 48 -12.47 -16.87 -8.49
CA VAL A 48 -13.58 -17.72 -8.05
C VAL A 48 -14.87 -16.90 -7.94
N ASN A 49 -14.81 -15.72 -7.32
CA ASN A 49 -15.96 -14.83 -7.18
C ASN A 49 -16.46 -14.29 -8.53
N ASP A 50 -15.56 -13.93 -9.44
CA ASP A 50 -15.92 -13.50 -10.79
C ASP A 50 -16.67 -14.59 -11.57
N TYR A 51 -16.27 -15.86 -11.39
CA TYR A 51 -16.96 -17.00 -12.00
C TYR A 51 -18.31 -17.27 -11.35
N ALA A 52 -18.38 -17.30 -10.02
CA ALA A 52 -19.61 -17.53 -9.28
C ALA A 52 -20.68 -16.46 -9.59
N PHE A 53 -20.27 -15.19 -9.75
CA PHE A 53 -21.16 -14.11 -10.13
C PHE A 53 -21.83 -14.34 -11.50
N GLN A 54 -21.15 -15.00 -12.43
CA GLN A 54 -21.68 -15.30 -13.76
C GLN A 54 -22.41 -16.64 -13.84
N ASN A 55 -22.32 -17.48 -12.81
CA ASN A 55 -22.89 -18.82 -12.77
C ASN A 55 -23.68 -19.00 -11.46
N PRO A 56 -24.91 -18.45 -11.38
CA PRO A 56 -25.77 -18.62 -10.20
C PRO A 56 -25.93 -20.10 -9.84
N GLY A 57 -25.73 -20.43 -8.57
CA GLY A 57 -25.76 -21.81 -8.06
C GLY A 57 -24.42 -22.53 -8.02
N TYR A 58 -23.33 -21.92 -8.51
CA TYR A 58 -21.98 -22.45 -8.29
C TYR A 58 -21.57 -22.34 -6.81
N ASP A 59 -21.31 -23.48 -6.17
CA ASP A 59 -20.71 -23.52 -4.84
C ASP A 59 -19.20 -23.24 -4.92
N LYS A 60 -18.75 -22.25 -4.15
CA LYS A 60 -17.35 -21.80 -4.11
C LYS A 60 -16.49 -22.63 -3.16
N SER A 61 -17.10 -23.38 -2.25
CA SER A 61 -16.42 -24.01 -1.11
C SER A 61 -15.25 -24.90 -1.55
N GLU A 62 -15.48 -25.76 -2.55
CA GLU A 62 -14.45 -26.63 -3.11
C GLU A 62 -13.28 -25.82 -3.72
N ALA A 63 -13.59 -24.76 -4.48
CA ALA A 63 -12.58 -23.92 -5.10
C ALA A 63 -11.77 -23.10 -4.10
N LEU A 64 -12.38 -22.67 -2.99
CA LEU A 64 -11.65 -22.01 -1.90
C LEU A 64 -10.72 -23.00 -1.19
N GLY A 65 -11.14 -24.25 -0.99
CA GLY A 65 -10.27 -25.32 -0.48
C GLY A 65 -9.04 -25.55 -1.38
N TRP A 66 -9.25 -25.60 -2.70
CA TRP A 66 -8.14 -25.70 -3.65
C TRP A 66 -7.15 -24.53 -3.57
N ILE A 67 -7.63 -23.31 -3.26
CA ILE A 67 -6.74 -22.15 -3.10
C ILE A 67 -5.82 -22.37 -1.91
N GLU A 68 -6.34 -22.74 -0.75
CA GLU A 68 -5.51 -22.95 0.45
C GLU A 68 -4.49 -24.09 0.24
N GLU A 69 -4.88 -25.19 -0.40
CA GLU A 69 -3.94 -26.26 -0.76
C GLU A 69 -2.81 -25.76 -1.69
N LEU A 70 -3.15 -24.95 -2.69
CA LEU A 70 -2.17 -24.40 -3.62
C LEU A 70 -1.23 -23.38 -2.96
N LEU A 71 -1.75 -22.56 -2.05
CA LEU A 71 -0.93 -21.62 -1.28
C LEU A 71 0.10 -22.36 -0.42
N ALA A 72 -0.35 -23.39 0.31
CA ALA A 72 0.54 -24.23 1.11
C ALA A 72 1.62 -24.92 0.25
N ASP A 73 1.24 -25.44 -0.92
CA ASP A 73 2.20 -25.98 -1.89
C ASP A 73 3.21 -24.93 -2.35
N PHE A 74 2.75 -23.72 -2.70
CA PHE A 74 3.62 -22.65 -3.18
C PHE A 74 4.57 -22.11 -2.10
N GLU A 75 4.14 -22.05 -0.85
CA GLU A 75 5.02 -21.76 0.29
C GLU A 75 6.05 -22.87 0.48
N ARG A 76 5.61 -24.14 0.47
CA ARG A 76 6.51 -25.30 0.62
C ARG A 76 7.57 -25.35 -0.48
N TYR A 77 7.22 -25.00 -1.71
CA TYR A 77 8.15 -24.93 -2.83
C TYR A 77 8.98 -23.63 -2.88
N GLY A 78 8.75 -22.69 -1.96
CA GLY A 78 9.50 -21.43 -1.84
C GLY A 78 9.10 -20.35 -2.86
N TYR A 79 8.01 -20.56 -3.61
CA TYR A 79 7.45 -19.54 -4.50
C TYR A 79 6.81 -18.38 -3.73
N LEU A 80 6.29 -18.65 -2.53
CA LEU A 80 5.79 -17.65 -1.60
C LEU A 80 6.66 -17.64 -0.34
N ASN A 81 6.94 -16.43 0.17
CA ASN A 81 7.61 -16.22 1.44
C ASN A 81 7.26 -14.82 1.95
N ASP A 82 6.46 -14.75 3.01
CA ASP A 82 5.92 -13.49 3.53
C ASP A 82 6.99 -12.58 4.14
N SER A 83 7.98 -13.13 4.85
CA SER A 83 9.09 -12.33 5.39
C SER A 83 9.95 -11.73 4.27
N ARG A 84 10.33 -12.54 3.26
CA ARG A 84 11.07 -12.06 2.07
C ARG A 84 10.27 -10.99 1.32
N TYR A 85 8.97 -11.21 1.14
CA TYR A 85 8.09 -10.22 0.52
C TYR A 85 8.06 -8.91 1.32
N ALA A 86 7.91 -8.98 2.65
CA ALA A 86 7.84 -7.83 3.52
C ALA A 86 9.15 -7.02 3.50
N GLU A 87 10.31 -7.67 3.64
CA GLU A 87 11.63 -7.04 3.55
C GLU A 87 11.82 -6.26 2.24
N LEU A 88 11.50 -6.90 1.11
CA LEU A 88 11.58 -6.25 -0.21
C LEU A 88 10.69 -5.02 -0.27
N LYS A 89 9.44 -5.11 0.22
CA LYS A 89 8.51 -3.98 0.20
C LYS A 89 8.88 -2.86 1.14
N ILE A 90 9.42 -3.17 2.32
CA ILE A 90 9.94 -2.17 3.24
C ILE A 90 11.04 -1.37 2.55
N ARG A 91 12.03 -2.05 1.95
CA ARG A 91 13.13 -1.40 1.22
C ARG A 91 12.62 -0.52 0.07
N ASP A 92 11.72 -1.05 -0.76
CA ASP A 92 11.11 -0.32 -1.86
C ASP A 92 10.41 0.97 -1.39
N TYR A 93 9.63 0.88 -0.31
CA TYR A 93 8.86 2.00 0.20
C TYR A 93 9.72 3.03 0.93
N LEU A 94 10.73 2.62 1.68
CA LEU A 94 11.70 3.53 2.30
C LEU A 94 12.47 4.29 1.22
N ALA A 95 12.96 3.60 0.18
CA ALA A 95 13.60 4.24 -0.96
C ALA A 95 12.67 5.25 -1.67
N ALA A 96 11.37 4.96 -1.70
CA ALA A 96 10.34 5.86 -2.23
C ALA A 96 9.92 7.00 -1.27
N GLY A 97 10.55 7.13 -0.10
CA GLY A 97 10.27 8.20 0.87
C GLY A 97 8.97 8.02 1.64
N LYS A 98 8.52 6.79 1.88
CA LYS A 98 7.29 6.51 2.63
C LYS A 98 7.55 6.41 4.13
N SER A 99 6.61 6.89 4.92
CA SER A 99 6.66 6.78 6.38
C SER A 99 6.52 5.32 6.85
N ALA A 100 7.06 5.01 8.03
CA ALA A 100 6.90 3.69 8.66
C ALA A 100 5.42 3.31 8.81
N ARG A 101 4.56 4.25 9.23
CA ARG A 101 3.11 4.02 9.35
C ARG A 101 2.45 3.66 8.02
N TYR A 102 2.84 4.34 6.93
CA TYR A 102 2.37 3.97 5.58
C TYR A 102 2.78 2.55 5.22
N ILE A 103 4.04 2.20 5.51
CA ILE A 103 4.61 0.88 5.19
C ILE A 103 3.87 -0.21 5.97
N LYS A 104 3.76 -0.08 7.30
CA LYS A 104 3.00 -1.02 8.14
C LYS A 104 1.57 -1.22 7.64
N GLY A 105 0.87 -0.13 7.34
CA GLY A 105 -0.49 -0.20 6.79
C GLY A 105 -0.56 -0.92 5.42
N LYS A 106 0.46 -0.79 4.58
CA LYS A 106 0.53 -1.50 3.30
C LYS A 106 0.85 -2.98 3.45
N LEU A 107 1.71 -3.33 4.38
CA LEU A 107 2.03 -4.72 4.71
C LEU A 107 0.83 -5.44 5.34
N LEU A 108 0.09 -4.76 6.22
CA LEU A 108 -1.15 -5.29 6.80
C LEU A 108 -2.21 -5.61 5.74
N GLN A 109 -2.37 -4.75 4.73
CA GLN A 109 -3.24 -5.01 3.58
C GLN A 109 -2.81 -6.23 2.74
N LYS A 110 -1.59 -6.73 2.96
CA LYS A 110 -1.00 -7.89 2.31
C LYS A 110 -0.93 -9.10 3.25
N GLY A 111 -1.59 -9.05 4.39
CA GLY A 111 -1.64 -10.15 5.37
C GLY A 111 -0.42 -10.26 6.27
N ILE A 112 0.52 -9.31 6.19
CA ILE A 112 1.69 -9.29 7.07
C ILE A 112 1.29 -8.63 8.39
N GLY A 113 1.49 -9.35 9.50
CA GLY A 113 1.16 -8.87 10.84
C GLY A 113 1.93 -7.61 11.24
N GLU A 114 1.38 -6.84 12.18
CA GLU A 114 2.02 -5.61 12.66
C GLU A 114 3.36 -5.90 13.34
N ASP A 115 3.43 -6.92 14.19
CA ASP A 115 4.66 -7.31 14.90
C ASP A 115 5.80 -7.69 13.93
N GLU A 116 5.48 -8.43 12.86
CA GLU A 116 6.43 -8.79 11.80
C GLU A 116 6.93 -7.55 11.07
N ALA A 117 6.00 -6.68 10.66
CA ALA A 117 6.32 -5.44 9.95
C ALA A 117 7.17 -4.49 10.81
N GLU A 118 6.87 -4.40 12.11
CA GLU A 118 7.62 -3.59 13.07
C GLU A 118 9.03 -4.13 13.28
N ARG A 119 9.17 -5.44 13.50
CA ARG A 119 10.49 -6.09 13.63
C ARG A 119 11.36 -5.84 12.40
N LEU A 120 10.84 -6.09 11.21
CA LEU A 120 11.59 -5.92 9.96
C LEU A 120 11.92 -4.44 9.68
N LEU A 121 11.06 -3.51 10.08
CA LEU A 121 11.34 -2.07 9.99
C LEU A 121 12.45 -1.64 10.96
N ALA A 122 12.49 -2.21 12.17
CA ALA A 122 13.51 -1.92 13.18
C ALA A 122 14.91 -2.38 12.74
N GLU A 123 14.99 -3.37 11.86
CA GLU A 123 16.24 -3.84 11.24
C GLU A 123 16.76 -2.92 10.12
N GLN A 124 15.94 -1.96 9.66
CA GLN A 124 16.35 -1.02 8.61
C GLN A 124 16.95 0.25 9.21
N ASP A 125 18.02 0.74 8.60
CA ASP A 125 18.55 2.07 8.89
C ASP A 125 17.81 3.13 8.06
N TYR A 126 16.91 3.88 8.70
CA TYR A 126 16.19 4.99 8.07
C TYR A 126 15.92 6.13 9.04
N ASN A 127 15.90 7.35 8.52
CA ASN A 127 15.57 8.55 9.28
C ASN A 127 14.18 9.10 8.87
N PRO A 128 13.17 9.06 9.75
CA PRO A 128 11.83 9.59 9.46
C PRO A 128 11.83 11.05 8.99
N GLU A 129 12.71 11.89 9.52
CA GLU A 129 12.82 13.32 9.16
C GLU A 129 13.29 13.50 7.73
N GLU A 130 14.28 12.71 7.30
CA GLU A 130 14.76 12.75 5.91
C GLU A 130 13.68 12.30 4.93
N LEU A 131 12.92 11.26 5.27
CA LEU A 131 11.81 10.79 4.44
C LEU A 131 10.71 11.86 4.33
N ALA A 132 10.36 12.51 5.44
CA ALA A 132 9.40 13.61 5.47
C ALA A 132 9.90 14.81 4.66
N LEU A 133 11.19 15.17 4.78
CA LEU A 133 11.81 16.25 4.01
C LEU A 133 11.80 15.97 2.50
N ARG A 134 12.04 14.72 2.08
CA ARG A 134 11.93 14.31 0.67
C ARG A 134 10.51 14.50 0.14
N LEU A 135 9.49 14.15 0.93
CA LEU A 135 8.09 14.40 0.56
C LEU A 135 7.81 15.90 0.49
N ALA A 136 8.26 16.67 1.48
CA ALA A 136 8.08 18.12 1.53
C ALA A 136 8.69 18.80 0.29
N LYS A 137 9.91 18.42 -0.08
CA LYS A 137 10.60 18.89 -1.28
C LYS A 137 9.84 18.54 -2.56
N LYS A 138 9.40 17.28 -2.69
CA LYS A 138 8.63 16.81 -3.85
C LYS A 138 7.30 17.55 -4.01
N LYS A 139 6.66 17.91 -2.90
CA LYS A 139 5.37 18.62 -2.88
C LYS A 139 5.50 20.14 -2.84
N LYS A 140 6.72 20.69 -2.73
CA LYS A 140 7.00 22.12 -2.57
C LYS A 140 6.22 22.74 -1.41
N ILE A 141 6.27 22.08 -0.25
CA ILE A 141 5.60 22.51 0.99
C ILE A 141 6.63 22.85 2.08
N GLY A 142 6.19 23.57 3.12
CA GLY A 142 7.05 23.95 4.23
C GLY A 142 8.26 24.78 3.76
N PRO A 143 9.50 24.43 4.14
CA PRO A 143 10.70 25.16 3.77
C PRO A 143 10.91 25.33 2.26
N PHE A 144 10.23 24.53 1.43
CA PHE A 144 10.35 24.55 -0.02
C PHE A 144 9.31 25.43 -0.74
N ARG A 145 8.50 26.19 0.01
CA ARG A 145 7.66 27.27 -0.54
C ARG A 145 8.53 28.50 -0.86
N ALA A 146 8.05 29.32 -1.77
CA ALA A 146 8.82 30.41 -2.37
C ALA A 146 9.25 31.48 -1.34
N ASP A 147 8.36 31.82 -0.41
CA ASP A 147 8.53 32.94 0.52
C ASP A 147 7.94 32.62 1.91
N GLU A 148 8.23 33.47 2.89
CA GLU A 148 7.83 33.27 4.28
C GLU A 148 6.31 33.46 4.50
N GLU A 149 5.67 34.35 3.76
CA GLU A 149 4.24 34.61 3.87
C GLU A 149 3.44 33.36 3.47
N THR A 150 3.75 32.80 2.30
CA THR A 150 3.12 31.57 1.80
C THR A 150 3.43 30.36 2.68
N ARG A 151 4.61 30.30 3.33
CA ARG A 151 4.92 29.30 4.36
C ARG A 151 3.95 29.40 5.54
N ARG A 152 3.79 30.60 6.11
CA ARG A 152 2.92 30.86 7.26
C ARG A 152 1.46 30.53 6.96
N GLU A 153 0.93 31.04 5.85
CA GLU A 153 -0.46 30.83 5.44
C GLU A 153 -0.81 29.35 5.21
N ASN A 154 0.14 28.57 4.71
CA ASN A 154 -0.10 27.17 4.34
C ASN A 154 0.42 26.18 5.38
N ARG A 155 1.05 26.63 6.48
CA ARG A 155 1.69 25.73 7.46
C ARG A 155 0.76 24.64 7.98
N ARG A 156 -0.48 24.98 8.35
CA ARG A 156 -1.49 23.99 8.79
C ARG A 156 -1.83 22.97 7.70
N LYS A 157 -1.92 23.41 6.43
CA LYS A 157 -2.18 22.53 5.29
C LYS A 157 -1.00 21.62 5.03
N ASP A 158 0.22 22.14 5.11
CA ASP A 158 1.46 21.40 4.89
C ASP A 158 1.67 20.33 5.97
N LEU A 159 1.39 20.69 7.22
CA LEU A 159 1.39 19.75 8.35
C LEU A 159 0.40 18.62 8.11
N ALA A 160 -0.82 18.94 7.67
CA ALA A 160 -1.83 17.94 7.34
C ALA A 160 -1.45 17.06 6.14
N VAL A 161 -0.60 17.54 5.21
CA VAL A 161 -0.07 16.71 4.11
C VAL A 161 0.92 15.67 4.66
N LEU A 162 1.84 16.06 5.54
CA LEU A 162 2.82 15.14 6.14
C LEU A 162 2.14 14.12 7.07
N VAL A 163 1.23 14.56 7.93
CA VAL A 163 0.51 13.65 8.86
C VAL A 163 -0.35 12.64 8.10
N ARG A 164 -1.07 13.06 7.04
CA ARG A 164 -1.84 12.13 6.20
C ARG A 164 -0.96 11.18 5.39
N ALA A 165 0.30 11.56 5.12
CA ALA A 165 1.29 10.65 4.56
C ALA A 165 1.84 9.66 5.59
N GLY A 166 1.41 9.74 6.85
CA GLY A 166 1.75 8.81 7.93
C GLY A 166 2.98 9.19 8.74
N PHE A 167 3.50 10.43 8.59
CA PHE A 167 4.56 10.92 9.47
C PHE A 167 3.98 11.34 10.82
N ASP A 168 4.73 11.10 11.88
CA ASP A 168 4.36 11.55 13.22
C ASP A 168 4.35 13.07 13.29
N TYR A 169 3.50 13.60 14.17
CA TYR A 169 3.31 15.04 14.31
C TYR A 169 4.62 15.77 14.61
N ALA A 170 5.43 15.23 15.53
CA ALA A 170 6.72 15.82 15.90
C ALA A 170 7.71 15.88 14.71
N VAL A 171 7.80 14.81 13.92
CA VAL A 171 8.62 14.76 12.70
C VAL A 171 8.12 15.80 11.69
N ALA A 172 6.81 15.88 11.50
CA ALA A 172 6.20 16.82 10.57
C ALA A 172 6.44 18.28 11.01
N GLN A 173 6.27 18.61 12.28
CA GLN A 173 6.58 19.94 12.82
C GLN A 173 8.06 20.30 12.61
N LYS A 174 8.97 19.38 12.95
CA LYS A 174 10.40 19.61 12.82
C LYS A 174 10.81 19.89 11.37
N VAL A 175 10.26 19.13 10.41
CA VAL A 175 10.51 19.34 8.98
C VAL A 175 9.93 20.67 8.48
N LEU A 176 8.82 21.14 9.04
CA LEU A 176 8.24 22.43 8.69
C LEU A 176 8.95 23.62 9.36
N GLY A 177 9.78 23.36 10.37
CA GLY A 177 10.37 24.37 11.23
C GLY A 177 9.42 24.84 12.33
N SER A 178 10.01 25.32 13.43
CA SER A 178 9.29 26.04 14.49
C SER A 178 8.64 27.28 13.90
N ASP A 179 7.42 27.60 14.35
CA ASP A 179 6.94 28.98 14.23
C ASP A 179 7.96 29.87 14.97
N TYR A 180 8.26 31.04 14.43
CA TYR A 180 8.92 32.12 15.16
C TYR A 180 8.24 32.26 16.53
N SER A 181 9.02 32.52 17.57
CA SER A 181 8.51 32.77 18.92
C SER A 181 7.34 33.76 18.88
N GLU A 182 6.34 33.55 19.73
CA GLU A 182 5.28 34.51 20.04
C GLU A 182 5.84 35.81 20.70
N GLU A 183 7.04 36.27 20.34
CA GLU A 183 7.69 37.46 20.92
C GLU A 183 7.40 38.77 20.17
N GLU A 184 6.67 38.73 19.05
CA GLU A 184 6.31 39.96 18.29
C GLU A 184 4.86 40.45 18.52
N TYR A 185 4.19 40.02 19.60
CA TYR A 185 2.83 40.50 19.93
C TYR A 185 2.74 41.40 21.19
N TYR A 186 3.89 41.89 21.67
CA TYR A 186 3.97 43.02 22.61
C TYR A 186 5.06 43.98 22.16
N GLY A 187 4.77 44.73 21.10
CA GLY A 187 5.56 45.86 20.63
C GLY A 187 4.69 47.12 20.61
N ASP A 188 4.94 47.98 21.61
CA ASP A 188 4.43 49.34 21.90
C ASP A 188 2.98 49.49 22.40
#